data_AF-A0A395Y823-F1
#
_entry.id   AF-A0A395Y823-F1
#
_cell.length_a   1.000
_cell.length_b   1.000
_cell.length_c   1.000
_cell.angle_alpha   90.00
_cell.angle_beta   90.00
_cell.angle_gamma   90.00
#
_symmetry.space_group_name_H-M   'P 1'
#
loop_
_entity.id
_entity.type
_entity.pdbx_description
1 polymer ?
#
loop_
_entity_poly.entity_id
_entity_poly.type
_entity_poly.pdbx_seq_one_letter_code
_entity_poly.pdbx_strand_id
1 'polypeptide(L)'
;MDAKRYTLMNKNRPVLDFLYNLDAHHVVKILKRRELDFAPPAILDMKGNPTRAALDGWWLRRAIPASRAQTQRLMAELHVDSMLAD
;
A
#
# COMPACT_ATOMS: atom_id res chain seq x y z
N MET A 1 -2.96 -10.19 -16.75
CA MET A 1 -2.83 -9.88 -15.31
C MET A 1 -1.95 -8.65 -15.19
N ASP A 2 -2.51 -7.47 -14.89
CA ASP A 2 -1.73 -6.22 -14.73
C ASP A 2 -1.17 -6.12 -13.30
N ALA A 3 -0.13 -6.93 -13.02
CA ALA A 3 0.59 -6.87 -11.76
C ALA A 3 1.73 -5.86 -11.85
N LYS A 4 1.70 -4.82 -11.00
CA LYS A 4 2.71 -3.76 -10.95
C LYS A 4 3.57 -3.88 -9.71
N ARG A 5 4.82 -3.43 -9.84
CA ARG A 5 5.77 -3.38 -8.73
C ARG A 5 5.53 -2.12 -7.90
N TYR A 6 5.44 -2.30 -6.60
CA TYR A 6 5.32 -1.23 -5.62
C TYR A 6 6.38 -1.38 -4.52
N THR A 7 6.67 -0.26 -3.88
CA THR A 7 7.47 -0.20 -2.66
C THR A 7 6.55 0.20 -1.52
N LEU A 8 6.48 -0.62 -0.47
CA LEU A 8 5.83 -0.23 0.78
C LEU A 8 6.73 0.78 1.49
N MET A 9 6.23 1.98 1.66
CA MET A 9 6.87 3.05 2.43
C MET A 9 6.26 3.13 3.83
N ASN A 10 7.10 3.24 4.85
CA ASN A 10 6.68 3.73 6.16
C ASN A 10 7.32 5.10 6.39
N LYS A 11 6.50 6.16 6.33
CA LYS A 11 6.97 7.54 6.19
C LYS A 11 7.95 7.64 5.01
N ASN A 12 9.21 7.99 5.29
CA ASN A 12 10.26 8.16 4.29
C ASN A 12 11.21 6.95 4.22
N ARG A 13 10.84 5.81 4.82
CA ARG A 13 11.67 4.60 4.86
C ARG A 13 11.08 3.50 3.97
N PRO A 14 11.81 3.01 2.97
CA PRO A 14 11.35 1.89 2.14
C PRO A 14 11.48 0.57 2.90
N VAL A 15 10.34 -0.10 3.13
CA VAL A 15 10.26 -1.31 3.95
C VAL A 15 10.49 -2.56 3.11
N LEU A 16 9.76 -2.70 1.99
CA LEU A 16 9.87 -3.84 1.08
C LEU A 16 9.29 -3.51 -0.30
N ASP A 17 9.72 -4.28 -1.30
CA ASP A 17 9.13 -4.26 -2.64
C ASP A 17 8.21 -5.47 -2.82
N PHE A 18 7.09 -5.27 -3.49
CA PHE A 18 6.11 -6.31 -3.76
C PHE A 18 5.41 -6.09 -5.12
N LEU A 19 4.83 -7.17 -5.65
CA LEU A 19 3.91 -7.12 -6.78
C LEU A 19 2.49 -7.03 -6.27
N TYR A 20 1.73 -6.10 -6.85
CA TYR A 20 0.32 -5.88 -6.56
C TYR A 20 -0.49 -5.96 -7.84
N ASN A 21 -1.58 -6.72 -7.81
CA ASN A 21 -2.55 -6.76 -8.88
C ASN A 21 -3.61 -5.70 -8.61
N LEU A 22 -3.71 -4.70 -9.49
CA LEU A 22 -4.67 -3.62 -9.34
C LEU A 22 -6.11 -4.09 -9.62
N ASP A 23 -6.31 -4.97 -10.59
CA ASP A 23 -7.64 -5.46 -10.98
C ASP A 23 -8.25 -6.34 -9.89
N ALA A 24 -7.43 -7.21 -9.30
CA ALA A 24 -7.86 -8.17 -8.28
C ALA A 24 -7.56 -7.71 -6.85
N HIS A 25 -7.07 -6.47 -6.68
CA HIS A 25 -6.77 -5.81 -5.41
C HIS A 25 -6.07 -6.69 -4.37
N HIS A 26 -5.01 -7.40 -4.78
CA HIS A 26 -4.25 -8.26 -3.87
C HIS A 26 -2.75 -8.25 -4.13
N VAL A 27 -2.00 -8.58 -3.09
CA VAL A 27 -0.55 -8.76 -3.11
C VAL A 27 -0.23 -10.12 -3.72
N VAL A 28 0.45 -10.08 -4.86
CA VAL A 28 0.87 -11.27 -5.62
C VAL A 28 2.10 -11.91 -5.00
N LYS A 29 3.15 -11.12 -4.74
CA LYS A 29 4.44 -11.64 -4.26
C LYS A 29 5.29 -10.55 -3.61
N ILE A 30 6.02 -10.89 -2.54
CA ILE A 30 7.10 -10.06 -1.99
C ILE A 30 8.37 -10.27 -2.82
N LEU A 31 8.96 -9.19 -3.30
CA LEU A 31 10.13 -9.21 -4.19
C LEU A 31 11.43 -9.00 -3.43
N LYS A 32 11.49 -8.00 -2.55
CA LYS A 32 12.73 -7.61 -1.86
C LYS A 32 12.42 -7.05 -0.48
N ARG A 33 13.15 -7.51 0.53
CA ARG A 33 13.15 -6.92 1.87
C ARG A 33 14.15 -5.76 1.90
N ARG A 34 13.79 -4.67 2.56
CA ARG A 34 14.65 -3.50 2.75
C ARG A 34 14.76 -3.25 4.25
N GLU A 35 14.12 -2.21 4.76
CA GLU A 35 14.25 -1.80 6.15
C GLU A 35 13.10 -2.34 7.01
N LEU A 36 13.19 -3.62 7.39
CA LEU A 36 12.13 -4.30 8.13
C LEU A 36 11.95 -3.78 9.57
N ASP A 37 12.94 -3.09 10.13
CA ASP A 37 12.82 -2.42 11.44
C ASP A 37 11.74 -1.33 11.43
N PHE A 38 11.43 -0.79 10.24
CA PHE A 38 10.35 0.16 10.03
C PHE A 38 9.09 -0.50 9.45
N ALA A 39 9.03 -1.83 9.41
CA ALA A 39 7.84 -2.52 8.93
C ALA A 39 6.66 -2.32 9.91
N PRO A 40 5.44 -2.14 9.39
CA PRO A 40 4.25 -2.26 10.21
C PRO A 40 4.24 -3.63 10.92
N PRO A 41 4.06 -3.71 12.25
CA PRO A 41 4.11 -4.99 12.96
C PRO A 41 3.13 -6.03 12.42
N ALA A 42 1.97 -5.57 11.94
CA ALA A 42 0.91 -6.40 11.39
C ALA A 42 1.28 -7.14 10.08
N ILE A 43 2.37 -6.78 9.40
CA ILE A 43 2.83 -7.51 8.21
C ILE A 43 3.88 -8.59 8.53
N LEU A 44 4.40 -8.60 9.77
CA LEU A 44 5.47 -9.48 10.22
C LEU A 44 4.91 -10.73 10.91
N ASP A 45 5.59 -11.86 10.73
CA ASP A 45 5.39 -13.05 11.53
C ASP A 45 6.11 -12.96 12.89
N MET A 46 5.97 -14.00 13.71
CA MET A 46 6.64 -14.08 15.03
C MET A 46 8.18 -14.06 14.95
N LYS A 47 8.76 -14.29 13.77
CA LYS A 47 10.20 -14.26 13.52
C LYS A 47 10.64 -12.93 12.90
N GLY A 48 9.74 -11.93 12.81
CA GLY A 48 10.02 -10.62 12.22
C GLY A 48 10.10 -10.63 10.69
N ASN A 49 9.60 -11.67 10.02
CA ASN A 49 9.62 -11.75 8.56
C ASN A 49 8.28 -11.33 7.96
N PRO A 50 8.28 -10.52 6.89
CA PRO A 50 7.05 -10.19 6.21
C PRO A 50 6.51 -11.40 5.44
N THR A 51 5.20 -11.62 5.52
CA THR A 51 4.52 -12.67 4.74
C THR A 51 3.58 -12.05 3.71
N ARG A 52 3.37 -12.74 2.58
CA ARG A 52 2.45 -12.30 1.53
C ARG A 52 1.06 -12.06 2.11
N ALA A 53 0.51 -13.04 2.84
CA ALA A 53 -0.84 -12.99 3.38
C ALA A 53 -1.02 -11.86 4.42
N ALA A 54 -0.04 -11.65 5.30
CA ALA A 54 -0.10 -10.57 6.28
C ALA A 54 -0.03 -9.19 5.59
N LEU A 55 0.86 -9.03 4.58
CA LEU A 55 0.93 -7.82 3.78
C LEU A 55 -0.38 -7.56 3.02
N ASP A 56 -0.96 -8.59 2.41
CA ASP A 56 -2.22 -8.53 1.66
C ASP A 56 -3.38 -8.07 2.54
N GLY A 57 -3.60 -8.76 3.67
CA GLY A 57 -4.67 -8.40 4.61
C GLY A 57 -4.45 -7.07 5.32
N TRP A 58 -3.20 -6.66 5.51
CA TRP A 58 -2.87 -5.32 6.02
C TRP A 58 -3.14 -4.23 4.99
N TRP A 59 -2.77 -4.46 3.72
CA TRP A 59 -2.98 -3.51 2.63
C TRP A 59 -4.47 -3.29 2.36
N LEU A 60 -5.25 -4.38 2.29
CA LEU A 60 -6.70 -4.35 2.08
C LEU A 60 -7.42 -3.52 3.15
N ARG A 61 -7.06 -3.68 4.42
CA ARG A 61 -7.71 -2.97 5.55
C ARG A 61 -7.36 -1.49 5.64
N ARG A 62 -6.35 -1.01 4.91
CA ARG A 62 -5.93 0.39 4.95
C ARG A 62 -6.63 1.29 3.94
N ALA A 63 -7.60 0.74 3.19
CA ALA A 63 -8.42 1.49 2.24
C ALA A 63 -7.58 2.46 1.38
N ILE A 64 -6.34 2.09 1.04
CA ILE A 64 -5.52 2.88 0.13
C ILE A 64 -6.23 2.75 -1.23
N PRO A 65 -6.81 3.84 -1.77
CA PRO A 65 -7.58 3.76 -2.99
C PRO A 65 -6.69 3.18 -4.08
N ALA A 66 -7.24 2.24 -4.85
CA ALA A 66 -6.52 1.50 -5.88
C ALA A 66 -5.85 2.42 -6.91
N SER A 67 -6.34 3.66 -7.03
CA SER A 67 -5.54 4.74 -7.58
C SER A 67 -5.77 6.04 -6.81
N ARG A 68 -4.66 6.74 -6.53
CA ARG A 68 -4.69 8.16 -6.16
C ARG A 68 -5.36 9.01 -7.25
N ALA A 69 -5.30 8.57 -8.51
CA ALA A 69 -5.95 9.25 -9.63
C ALA A 69 -7.48 9.25 -9.50
N GLN A 70 -8.09 8.15 -9.06
CA GLN A 70 -9.53 8.09 -8.82
C GLN A 70 -9.93 8.96 -7.63
N THR A 71 -9.11 9.00 -6.58
CA THR A 71 -9.31 9.93 -5.45
C THR A 71 -9.17 11.38 -5.88
N GLN A 72 -8.17 11.74 -6.68
CA GLN A 72 -7.98 13.10 -7.21
C GLN A 72 -9.12 13.51 -8.15
N ARG A 73 -9.56 12.60 -9.03
CA ARG A 73 -10.74 12.82 -9.89
C ARG A 73 -12.01 13.02 -9.05
N LEU A 74 -12.24 12.15 -8.08
CA LEU A 74 -13.40 12.23 -7.20
C LEU A 74 -13.36 13.52 -6.34
N MET A 75 -12.19 13.91 -5.84
CA MET A 75 -12.01 15.18 -5.10
C MET A 75 -12.30 16.40 -5.99
N ALA A 76 -11.82 16.38 -7.24
CA ALA A 76 -12.10 17.43 -8.23
C ALA A 76 -13.59 17.48 -8.63
N GLU A 77 -14.24 16.32 -8.81
CA GLU A 77 -15.67 16.22 -9.10
C GLU A 77 -16.54 16.69 -7.93
N LEU A 78 -16.14 16.38 -6.70
CA LEU A 78 -16.85 16.77 -5.47
C LEU A 78 -16.53 18.21 -5.01
N HIS A 79 -15.70 18.97 -5.75
CA HIS A 79 -15.30 20.35 -5.40
C HIS A 79 -14.76 20.51 -3.96
N VAL A 80 -14.04 19.51 -3.44
CA VAL A 80 -13.57 19.48 -2.04
C VAL A 80 -12.37 20.43 -1.80
N ASP A 81 -11.88 21.11 -2.84
CA ASP A 81 -10.78 22.07 -2.74
C ASP A 81 -11.09 23.29 -1.85
N SER A 82 -12.35 23.53 -1.48
CA SER A 82 -12.78 24.78 -0.80
C SER A 82 -12.90 24.69 0.73
N MET A 83 -12.49 23.60 1.39
CA MET A 83 -12.66 23.40 2.85
C MET A 83 -11.35 23.28 3.66
N LEU A 84 -10.19 23.47 3.02
CA LEU A 84 -8.87 23.47 3.70
C LEU A 84 -8.10 24.80 3.56
N ALA A 85 -8.77 25.84 3.07
CA ALA A 85 -8.28 27.21 3.13
C ALA A 85 -9.16 27.98 4.12
N ASP A 86 -8.88 27.81 5.41
CA ASP A 86 -9.03 28.81 6.49
C ASP A 86 -8.34 28.29 7.77
#